data_AF-A0A2V6HM60-F1
#
_entry.id   AF-A0A2V6HM60-F1
#
_cell.length_a   1.000
_cell.length_b   1.000
_cell.length_c   1.000
_cell.angle_alpha   90.00
_cell.angle_beta   90.00
_cell.angle_gamma   90.00
#
_symmetry.space_group_name_H-M   'P 1'
#
loop_
_entity.id
_entity.type
_entity.pdbx_description
1 polymer ?
#
loop_
_entity_poly.entity_id
_entity_poly.type
_entity_poly.pdbx_seq_one_letter_code
_entity_poly.pdbx_strand_id
1 'polypeptide(L)' 'MRRFLRQIKSELKTAKHCAIYQEELKRVWPDEGNQREPKIARFAEEHGFRLRFYRDGLCAIFDKAPERETEGFYIKSS' A
#
# COMPACT_ATOMS: atom_id res chain seq x y z
N MET A 1 -6.55 1.60 12.28
CA MET A 1 -5.39 1.27 11.42
C MET A 1 -4.99 -0.22 11.39
N ARG A 2 -4.70 -0.89 12.52
CA ARG A 2 -4.17 -2.29 12.50
C ARG A 2 -5.09 -3.35 11.84
N ARG A 3 -6.40 -3.18 11.92
CA ARG A 3 -7.39 -4.10 11.32
C ARG A 3 -7.38 -4.04 9.78
N PHE A 4 -7.28 -2.82 9.25
CA PHE A 4 -7.20 -2.53 7.82
C PHE A 4 -5.93 -3.12 7.18
N LEU A 5 -4.78 -2.94 7.83
CA LEU A 5 -3.52 -3.58 7.41
C LEU A 5 -3.61 -5.11 7.38
N ARG A 6 -4.24 -5.72 8.38
CA ARG A 6 -4.43 -7.19 8.41
C ARG A 6 -5.32 -7.66 7.27
N GLN A 7 -6.36 -6.90 6.95
CA GLN A 7 -7.27 -7.20 5.86
C GLN A 7 -6.54 -7.15 4.51
N ILE A 8 -5.83 -6.05 4.23
CA ILE A 8 -4.99 -5.92 3.03
C ILE A 8 -3.94 -7.04 2.95
N LYS A 9 -3.25 -7.37 4.05
CA LYS A 9 -2.27 -8.49 4.08
C LYS A 9 -2.91 -9.84 3.79
N SER A 10 -4.11 -10.10 4.29
CA SER A 10 -4.81 -11.36 4.09
C SER A 10 -5.35 -11.47 2.66
N GLU A 11 -5.90 -10.38 2.13
CA GLU A 11 -6.34 -10.30 0.74
C GLU A 11 -5.17 -10.41 -0.24
N LEU A 12 -4.07 -9.67 -0.04
CA LEU A 12 -2.86 -9.78 -0.87
C LEU A 12 -2.14 -11.14 -0.77
N LYS A 13 -2.47 -11.94 0.26
CA LYS A 13 -2.01 -13.33 0.33
C LYS A 13 -2.75 -14.25 -0.64
N THR A 14 -4.01 -13.94 -0.95
CA THR A 14 -4.87 -14.76 -1.82
C THR A 14 -5.02 -14.15 -3.22
N ALA A 15 -5.02 -12.83 -3.32
CA ALA A 15 -5.15 -12.03 -4.52
C ALA A 15 -3.84 -11.31 -4.83
N LYS A 16 -3.48 -11.19 -6.11
CA LYS A 16 -2.29 -10.43 -6.52
C LYS A 16 -2.44 -8.93 -6.30
N HIS A 17 -3.67 -8.43 -6.23
CA HIS A 17 -3.97 -7.01 -6.06
C HIS A 17 -5.18 -6.87 -5.12
N CYS A 18 -5.19 -5.82 -4.31
CA CYS A 18 -6.29 -5.48 -3.41
C CYS A 18 -6.79 -4.07 -3.77
N ALA A 19 -8.04 -3.97 -4.21
CA ALA A 19 -8.68 -2.70 -4.51
C ALA A 19 -9.47 -2.24 -3.28
N ILE A 20 -9.04 -1.13 -2.68
CA ILE A 20 -9.70 -0.50 -1.56
C ILE A 20 -10.53 0.67 -2.07
N TYR A 21 -11.82 0.68 -1.77
CA TYR A 21 -12.73 1.76 -2.12
C TYR A 21 -12.63 2.97 -1.18
N GLN A 22 -13.17 4.10 -1.62
CA GLN A 22 -13.17 5.34 -0.83
C GLN A 22 -13.76 5.17 0.58
N GLU A 23 -14.77 4.33 0.79
CA GLU A 23 -15.37 4.12 2.11
C GLU A 23 -14.36 3.63 3.15
N GLU A 24 -13.53 2.66 2.76
CA GLU A 24 -12.48 2.10 3.62
C GLU A 24 -11.31 3.08 3.76
N LEU A 25 -10.96 3.80 2.68
CA LEU A 25 -9.96 4.87 2.72
C LEU A 25 -10.37 5.99 3.67
N LYS A 26 -11.63 6.43 3.64
CA LYS A 26 -12.17 7.50 4.47
C LYS A 26 -12.18 7.14 5.96
N ARG A 27 -12.29 5.85 6.25
CA ARG A 27 -12.23 5.31 7.62
C ARG A 27 -10.81 5.31 8.21
N VAL A 28 -9.79 5.23 7.37
CA VAL A 28 -8.38 5.21 7.78
C VAL A 28 -7.73 6.60 7.66
N TRP A 29 -8.04 7.31 6.57
CA TRP A 29 -7.66 8.67 6.28
C TRP A 29 -8.93 9.51 6.08
N PRO A 30 -9.43 10.23 7.10
CA PRO A 30 -10.51 11.19 6.92
C PRO A 30 -10.16 12.25 5.87
N ASP A 31 -11.17 12.91 5.31
CA ASP A 31 -11.08 13.82 4.15
C ASP A 31 -10.27 15.09 4.49
N GLU A 32 -8.95 14.98 4.39
CA GLU A 32 -7.99 16.09 4.53
C GLU A 32 -7.52 16.62 3.16
N GLY A 33 -8.29 16.40 2.09
CA GLY A 33 -8.03 16.95 0.75
C GLY A 33 -6.84 16.33 0.01
N ASN A 34 -6.12 17.16 -0.77
CA ASN A 34 -5.07 16.79 -1.75
C ASN A 34 -3.85 16.03 -1.20
N GLN A 35 -3.75 15.81 0.11
CA GLN A 35 -2.62 15.12 0.73
C GLN A 35 -2.86 13.62 0.99
N ARG A 36 -4.02 13.08 0.62
CA ARG A 36 -4.31 11.65 0.82
C ARG A 36 -3.45 10.74 -0.05
N GLU A 37 -3.34 11.02 -1.34
CA GLU A 37 -2.55 10.20 -2.27
C GLU A 37 -1.12 9.96 -1.78
N PRO A 38 -0.31 10.99 -1.45
CA PRO A 38 1.06 10.79 -0.98
C PRO A 38 1.11 10.11 0.40
N LYS A 39 0.15 10.35 1.30
CA LYS A 39 0.06 9.66 2.60
C LYS A 39 -0.19 8.16 2.41
N ILE A 40 -1.10 7.80 1.51
CA ILE A 40 -1.45 6.41 1.20
C ILE A 40 -0.29 5.71 0.49
N ALA A 41 0.37 6.39 -0.46
CA ALA A 41 1.54 5.87 -1.15
C ALA A 41 2.68 5.57 -0.17
N ARG A 42 3.02 6.52 0.70
CA ARG A 42 4.08 6.34 1.71
C ARG A 42 3.74 5.23 2.69
N PHE A 43 2.48 5.15 3.12
CA PHE A 43 2.01 4.08 3.99
C PHE A 43 2.09 2.71 3.33
N ALA A 44 1.76 2.61 2.04
CA ALA A 44 1.93 1.38 1.28
C ALA A 44 3.39 0.94 1.30
N GLU A 45 4.31 1.85 0.98
CA GLU A 45 5.76 1.58 0.96
C GLU A 45 6.29 1.16 2.35
N GLU A 46 5.92 1.87 3.42
CA GLU A 46 6.32 1.53 4.80
C GLU A 46 5.85 0.13 5.24
N HIS A 47 4.75 -0.36 4.68
CA HIS A 47 4.18 -1.66 5.02
C HIS A 47 4.51 -2.79 4.04
N GLY A 48 5.32 -2.53 3.02
CA GLY A 48 5.72 -3.52 2.01
C GLY A 48 4.67 -3.75 0.92
N PHE A 49 3.85 -2.74 0.64
CA PHE A 49 2.90 -2.72 -0.46
C PHE A 49 3.30 -1.66 -1.48
N ARG A 50 2.71 -1.72 -2.66
CA ARG A 50 2.85 -0.70 -3.69
C ARG A 50 1.48 -0.17 -4.07
N LEU A 51 1.28 1.15 -4.00
CA LEU A 51 0.11 1.79 -4.57
C LEU A 51 0.27 1.81 -6.09
N ARG A 52 -0.57 1.05 -6.80
CA ARG A 52 -0.53 0.94 -8.26
C ARG A 52 -1.36 2.03 -8.92
N PHE A 53 -2.50 2.32 -8.32
CA PHE A 53 -3.47 3.28 -8.83
C PHE A 53 -4.18 3.92 -7.66
N TYR A 54 -4.36 5.23 -7.71
CA TYR A 54 -5.19 5.96 -6.78
C TYR A 54 -6.03 6.95 -7.55
N ARG A 55 -7.30 7.00 -7.19
CA ARG A 55 -8.20 8.06 -7.65
C ARG A 55 -9.04 8.50 -6.48
N ASP A 56 -8.90 9.77 -6.11
CA ASP A 56 -9.76 10.39 -5.13
C ASP A 56 -11.22 10.26 -5.56
N GLY A 57 -12.09 9.90 -4.62
CA GLY A 57 -13.51 9.64 -4.92
C GLY A 57 -13.86 8.24 -5.46
N LEU A 58 -12.88 7.36 -5.73
CA LEU A 58 -13.13 6.05 -6.33
C LEU A 58 -12.49 4.91 -5.54
N CYS A 59 -11.21 4.61 -5.80
CA CYS A 59 -10.50 3.50 -5.19
C CYS A 59 -8.98 3.66 -5.28
N ALA A 60 -8.30 2.98 -4.37
CA ALA A 60 -6.87 2.77 -4.33
C ALA A 60 -6.58 1.29 -4.61
N ILE A 61 -5.78 0.99 -5.62
CA ILE A 61 -5.34 -0.36 -5.92
C ILE A 61 -3.95 -0.55 -5.34
N PHE A 62 -3.86 -1.46 -4.40
CA PHE A 62 -2.61 -1.91 -3.80
C PHE A 62 -2.18 -3.23 -4.42
N ASP A 63 -0.89 -3.37 -4.61
CA ASP A 63 -0.22 -4.57 -5.08
C ASP A 63 0.77 -5.02 -4.01
N LYS A 64 1.14 -6.30 -4.02
CA LYS A 64 2.26 -6.75 -3.20
C LYS A 64 3.48 -6.01 -3.76
N ALA A 65 4.26 -5.33 -2.90
CA ALA A 65 5.52 -4.81 -3.40
C ALA A 65 6.27 -6.00 -4.00
N PRO A 66 6.93 -5.85 -5.17
CA PRO A 66 7.89 -6.86 -5.58
C PRO A 66 8.77 -7.02 -4.35
N GLU A 67 8.81 -8.24 -3.84
CA GLU A 67 9.79 -8.67 -2.88
C GLU A 67 11.11 -8.26 -3.51
N ARG A 68 11.57 -7.06 -3.15
CA ARG A 68 12.96 -6.72 -3.27
C ARG A 68 13.53 -7.78 -2.37
N GLU A 69 13.97 -8.89 -2.98
CA GLU A 69 15.18 -9.52 -2.54
C GLU A 69 16.02 -8.35 -2.08
N THR A 70 16.18 -8.28 -0.77
CA THR A 70 17.29 -7.54 -0.22
C THR A 70 18.46 -8.35 -0.72
N GLU A 71 18.77 -8.20 -2.02
CA GLU A 71 20.02 -8.59 -2.62
C GLU A 71 20.99 -7.95 -1.68
N GLY A 72 21.72 -8.82 -0.99
CA GLY A 72 22.75 -8.43 -0.08
C GLY A 72 23.75 -7.65 -0.89
N PHE A 73 23.57 -6.34 -0.94
CA PHE A 73 24.61 -5.39 -1.32
C PHE A 73 25.56 -5.26 -0.12
N TYR A 74 26.08 -6.38 0.35
CA TYR A 74 27.33 -6.44 1.08
C TYR A 74 28.42 -6.60 0.03
N ILE A 75 28.71 -5.47 -0.63
CA ILE A 75 30.03 -5.07 -1.12
C ILE A 75 31.13 -6.15 -0.93
N LYS A 76 31.34 -6.98 -1.95
CA LYS A 76 32.68 -7.51 -2.24
C LYS A 76 33.42 -6.39 -2.96
N SER A 77 34.18 -5.59 -2.21
CA SER A 77 35.27 -4.81 -2.78
C SER A 77 36.58 -5.51 -2.44
N SER A 78 37.29 -5.86 -3.51
CA SER A 78 38.61 -6.46 -3.59
C SER A 78 39.71 -5.69 -2.88
#